data_AF-A0A1V4QYF6-F1
#
_entry.id   AF-A0A1V4QYF6-F1
#
_cell.length_a   1.000
_cell.length_b   1.000
_cell.length_c   1.000
_cell.angle_alpha   90.00
_cell.angle_beta   90.00
_cell.angle_gamma   90.00
#
_symmetry.space_group_name_H-M   'P 1'
#
loop_
_entity.id
_entity.type
_entity.pdbx_description
1 polymer ?
#
loop_
_entity_poly.entity_id
_entity_poly.type
_entity_poly.pdbx_seq_one_letter_code
_entity_poly.pdbx_strand_id
1 'polypeptide(L)' 'MKRPWLVILMPGLLAVMAAVFVVVLLVVKLMWGWTVPDLFPGAVRTGLVARSISWFTALKLALFLGLLAGAAGLRRSR' A
#
# COMPACT_ATOMS: atom_id res chain seq x y z
N MET A 1 -23.36 4.53 30.03
CA MET A 1 -23.68 3.40 29.12
C MET A 1 -22.39 2.82 28.57
N LYS A 2 -21.81 1.78 29.20
CA LYS A 2 -20.62 1.10 28.66
C LYS A 2 -21.12 0.22 27.52
N ARG A 3 -20.68 0.48 26.28
CA ARG A 3 -21.08 -0.29 25.08
C ARG A 3 -20.01 -1.36 24.83
N PRO A 4 -20.05 -2.54 25.49
CA PRO A 4 -18.99 -3.55 25.39
C PRO A 4 -18.80 -4.08 23.97
N TRP A 5 -19.81 -3.93 23.12
CA TRP A 5 -19.77 -4.30 21.72
C TRP A 5 -18.74 -3.52 20.89
N LEU A 6 -18.46 -2.25 21.23
CA LEU A 6 -17.44 -1.43 20.54
C LEU A 6 -16.00 -1.93 20.82
N VAL A 7 -15.75 -2.45 22.04
CA VAL A 7 -14.43 -2.97 22.43
C VAL A 7 -14.13 -4.30 21.75
N ILE A 8 -15.16 -5.09 21.43
CA ILE A 8 -15.03 -6.38 20.74
C ILE A 8 -14.92 -6.18 19.22
N LEU A 9 -15.65 -5.23 18.62
CA LEU A 9 -15.56 -4.96 17.17
C LEU A 9 -14.29 -4.23 16.74
N MET A 10 -13.79 -3.30 17.57
CA MET A 10 -12.59 -2.53 17.25
C MET A 10 -11.36 -3.38 16.85
N PRO A 11 -10.95 -4.41 17.61
CA PRO A 11 -9.75 -5.19 17.27
C PRO A 11 -9.92 -5.97 15.95
N GLY A 12 -11.13 -6.47 15.67
CA GLY A 12 -11.42 -7.16 14.42
C GLY A 12 -11.27 -6.24 13.20
N LEU A 13 -11.85 -5.03 13.27
CA LEU A 13 -11.72 -4.03 12.20
C LEU A 13 -10.25 -3.61 12.00
N LEU A 14 -9.53 -3.35 13.10
CA LEU A 14 -8.10 -2.99 13.07
C LEU A 14 -7.26 -4.10 12.42
N ALA A 15 -7.52 -5.36 12.76
CA ALA A 15 -6.82 -6.51 12.17
C ALA A 15 -7.07 -6.61 10.66
N VAL A 16 -8.31 -6.42 10.21
CA VAL A 16 -8.65 -6.41 8.77
C VAL A 16 -7.92 -5.25 8.06
N MET A 17 -7.93 -4.04 8.62
CA MET A 17 -7.23 -2.90 8.04
C MET A 17 -5.72 -3.15 7.94
N ALA A 18 -5.11 -3.71 9.00
CA ALA A 18 -3.70 -4.07 9.00
C ALA A 18 -3.39 -5.14 7.93
N ALA A 19 -4.24 -6.16 7.79
CA ALA A 19 -4.09 -7.19 6.77
C ALA A 19 -4.15 -6.60 5.35
N VAL A 20 -5.14 -5.75 5.07
CA VAL A 20 -5.26 -5.06 3.78
C VAL A 20 -4.02 -4.20 3.51
N PHE A 21 -3.52 -3.47 4.50
CA PHE A 21 -2.32 -2.66 4.37
C PHE A 21 -1.08 -3.50 4.01
N VAL A 22 -0.90 -4.65 4.67
CA VAL A 22 0.19 -5.60 4.36
C VAL A 22 0.05 -6.13 2.93
N VAL A 23 -1.16 -6.49 2.50
CA VAL A 23 -1.41 -6.94 1.12
C VAL A 23 -1.02 -5.86 0.11
N VAL A 24 -1.44 -4.61 0.32
CA VAL A 24 -1.09 -3.49 -0.57
C VAL A 24 0.43 -3.29 -0.62
N LEU A 25 1.11 -3.35 0.53
CA LEU A 25 2.57 -3.22 0.59
C LEU A 25 3.27 -4.32 -0.22
N LEU A 26 2.80 -5.57 -0.10
CA LEU A 26 3.35 -6.69 -0.87
C LEU A 26 3.08 -6.52 -2.37
N VAL A 27 1.88 -6.10 -2.75
CA VAL A 27 1.53 -5.82 -4.15
C VAL A 27 2.43 -4.74 -4.73
N VAL A 28 2.64 -3.63 -4.02
CA VAL A 28 3.53 -2.55 -4.45
C VAL A 28 4.95 -3.06 -4.67
N LYS A 29 5.47 -3.84 -3.72
CA LYS A 29 6.85 -4.35 -3.81
C LYS A 29 7.02 -5.36 -4.95
N LEU A 30 6.05 -6.26 -5.14
CA LEU A 30 6.05 -7.23 -6.23
C LEU A 30 5.91 -6.54 -7.58
N MET A 31 4.94 -5.64 -7.72
CA MET A 31 4.74 -4.86 -8.94
C MET A 31 5.95 -4.00 -9.27
N TRP A 32 6.67 -3.46 -8.29
CA TRP A 32 7.91 -2.74 -8.56
C TRP A 32 8.98 -3.66 -9.14
N GLY A 33 9.15 -4.86 -8.59
CA GLY A 33 10.15 -5.82 -9.06
C GLY A 33 9.89 -6.36 -10.47
N TRP A 34 8.64 -6.35 -10.93
CA TRP A 34 8.25 -6.84 -12.26
C TRP A 34 8.01 -5.70 -13.26
N THR A 35 7.08 -4.80 -12.95
CA THR A 35 6.58 -3.79 -13.89
C THR A 35 7.58 -2.68 -14.17
N VAL A 36 8.32 -2.22 -13.15
CA VAL A 36 9.25 -1.07 -13.31
C VAL A 36 10.44 -1.43 -14.19
N PRO A 37 11.09 -2.60 -14.04
CA PRO A 37 12.12 -3.05 -14.98
C PRO A 37 11.61 -3.21 -16.42
N ASP A 38 10.37 -3.67 -16.60
CA ASP A 38 9.79 -3.89 -17.94
C ASP A 38 9.39 -2.56 -18.62
N LEU A 39 8.91 -1.58 -17.85
CA LEU A 39 8.59 -0.24 -18.35
C LEU A 39 9.82 0.59 -18.65
N PHE A 40 10.88 0.46 -17.84
CA PHE A 40 12.08 1.28 -17.93
C PHE A 40 13.37 0.46 -18.00
N PRO A 41 13.51 -0.46 -18.98
CA PRO A 41 14.64 -1.38 -19.04
C PRO A 41 15.98 -0.65 -19.24
N GLY A 42 15.98 0.42 -20.04
CA GLY A 42 17.17 1.25 -20.26
C GLY A 42 17.62 1.99 -19.00
N ALA A 43 16.68 2.59 -18.27
CA ALA A 43 16.97 3.37 -17.07
C ALA A 43 17.40 2.50 -15.88
N VAL A 44 16.87 1.27 -15.79
CA VAL A 44 17.33 0.29 -14.80
C VAL A 44 18.76 -0.18 -15.11
N ARG A 45 19.09 -0.41 -16.39
CA ARG A 45 20.46 -0.81 -16.80
C ARG A 45 21.50 0.27 -16.52
N THR A 46 21.18 1.54 -16.73
CA THR A 46 22.09 2.66 -16.43
C THR A 46 22.10 3.07 -14.97
N GLY A 47 21.35 2.40 -14.10
CA GLY A 47 21.30 2.68 -12.66
C GLY A 47 20.51 3.94 -12.28
N LEU A 48 19.79 4.55 -13.22
CA LEU A 48 18.93 5.71 -12.97
C LEU A 48 17.66 5.33 -12.19
N VAL A 49 17.23 4.08 -12.31
CA VAL A 49 16.06 3.52 -11.62
C VAL A 49 16.45 2.25 -10.90
N ALA A 50 16.10 2.15 -9.61
CA ALA A 50 16.37 0.95 -8.83
C ALA A 50 15.46 -0.21 -9.27
N ARG A 51 16.08 -1.34 -9.68
CA ARG A 51 15.38 -2.60 -10.02
C ARG A 51 14.56 -3.13 -8.85
N SER A 52 15.09 -2.99 -7.64
CA SER A 52 14.45 -3.44 -6.40
C SER A 52 14.43 -2.30 -5.40
N ILE A 53 13.31 -2.14 -4.71
CA ILE A 53 13.15 -1.14 -3.66
C ILE A 53 13.29 -1.75 -2.27
N SER A 54 13.80 -0.93 -1.34
CA SER A 54 13.82 -1.29 0.07
C SER A 54 12.41 -1.47 0.62
N TRP A 55 12.28 -2.23 1.72
CA TRP A 55 11.00 -2.36 2.44
C TRP A 55 10.44 -1.00 2.89
N PHE A 56 11.31 -0.08 3.30
CA PHE A 56 10.90 1.26 3.71
C PHE A 56 10.39 2.10 2.54
N THR A 57 11.02 1.99 1.36
CA THR A 57 10.55 2.65 0.15
C THR A 57 9.19 2.10 -0.30
N ALA A 58 9.01 0.78 -0.26
CA ALA A 58 7.73 0.15 -0.57
C ALA A 58 6.62 0.62 0.39
N LEU A 59 6.93 0.74 1.69
CA LEU A 59 6.00 1.27 2.69
C LEU A 59 5.57 2.71 2.39
N LYS A 60 6.51 3.59 2.02
CA LYS A 60 6.18 4.97 1.62
C LYS A 60 5.21 5.00 0.46
N LEU A 61 5.48 4.21 -0.58
CA LEU A 61 4.61 4.11 -1.76
C LEU A 61 3.22 3.56 -1.40
N ALA A 62 3.15 2.49 -0.60
CA ALA A 62 1.89 1.92 -0.15
C ALA A 62 1.06 2.93 0.66
N LEU A 63 1.70 3.75 1.50
CA LEU A 63 1.04 4.81 2.25
C LEU A 63 0.47 5.89 1.33
N PHE A 64 1.25 6.36 0.36
CA PHE A 64 0.80 7.35 -0.62
C PHE A 64 -0.37 6.83 -1.47
N LEU A 65 -0.28 5.59 -1.95
CA LEU A 65 -1.35 4.96 -2.73
C LEU A 65 -2.62 4.75 -1.89
N GLY A 66 -2.47 4.33 -0.63
CA GLY A 66 -3.58 4.19 0.31
C GLY A 66 -4.28 5.52 0.57
N LEU A 67 -3.52 6.60 0.76
CA LEU A 67 -4.06 7.95 0.95
C LEU A 67 -4.83 8.42 -0.31
N LEU A 68 -4.25 8.24 -1.50
CA LEU A 68 -4.89 8.60 -2.76
C LEU A 68 -6.17 7.80 -3.01
N ALA A 69 -6.14 6.49 -2.75
CA ALA A 69 -7.32 5.63 -2.88
C ALA A 69 -8.42 6.03 -1.90
N GLY A 70 -8.07 6.35 -0.66
CA GLY A 70 -9.00 6.87 0.34
C GLY A 70 -9.63 8.21 -0.09
N ALA A 71 -8.81 9.15 -0.57
CA ALA A 71 -9.28 10.44 -1.08
C ALA A 71 -10.20 10.29 -2.31
N ALA A 72 -9.84 9.42 -3.26
CA ALA A 72 -10.66 9.12 -4.44
C ALA A 72 -11.99 8.45 -4.06
N GLY A 73 -11.98 7.53 -3.08
CA GLY A 73 -13.17 6.88 -2.55
C GLY A 73 -14.13 7.86 -1.89
N LEU A 74 -13.63 8.84 -1.13
CA LEU A 74 -14.44 9.88 -0.50
C LEU A 74 -15.25 10.71 -1.51
N ARG A 75 -14.70 10.98 -2.70
CA ARG A 75 -15.37 11.78 -3.73
C ARG A 75 -16.56 11.06 -4.36
N ARG A 76 -16.61 9.72 -4.32
CA ARG A 76 -17.69 8.94 -4.92
C ARG A 76 -18.92 8.79 -4.01
N SER A 77 -18.78 9.14 -2.73
CA SER A 77 -19.86 9.07 -1.73
C SER A 77 -20.61 10.40 -1.52
N ARG A 78 -20.15 11.50 -2.13
CA ARG A 78 -20.91 12.76 -2.23
C ARG A 78 -21.60 12.84 -3.58
#